data_AF-A0A965Y7H1-F1
#
_entry.id   AF-A0A965Y7H1-F1
#
_cell.length_a   1.000
_cell.length_b   1.000
_cell.length_c   1.000
_cell.angle_alpha   90.00
_cell.angle_beta   90.00
_cell.angle_gamma   90.00
#
_symmetry.space_group_name_H-M   'P 1'
#
loop_
_entity.id
_entity.type
_entity.pdbx_description
1 polymer ?
#
loop_
_entity_poly.entity_id
_entity_poly.type
_entity_poly.pdbx_seq_one_letter_code
_entity_poly.pdbx_strand_id
1 'polypeptide(L)'
;MSTVTELFGSMVFNDAVMRERLPKESYQSLRRTVEESVPLDPEVANVVAACMKAWAIEHGATHFTHWFQPMTGITAEKHDSFISPQPDGSVIMEFSGKALVKGEPDASSFPSGGLRATFEARGYTAWDPTSYAFIKDNTLCIPTAFCSYSGEALDKKTPLLRSMEALNKEALRILRLFGVTDATRVVSSVGAEQEYFLIDKE
;
A
#
# COMPACT_ATOMS: atom_id res chain seq x y z
N MET A 1 -14.11 25.33 -14.63
CA MET A 1 -12.69 24.95 -14.48
C MET A 1 -12.53 24.48 -13.07
N SER A 2 -12.02 23.27 -12.88
CA SER A 2 -11.75 22.75 -11.54
C SER A 2 -10.62 23.56 -10.89
N THR A 3 -10.77 23.86 -9.60
CA THR A 3 -9.75 24.61 -8.85
C THR A 3 -8.56 23.69 -8.50
N VAL A 4 -7.38 24.27 -8.21
CA VAL A 4 -6.22 23.48 -7.76
C VAL A 4 -6.56 22.67 -6.50
N THR A 5 -7.38 23.24 -5.61
CA THR A 5 -7.87 22.59 -4.39
C THR A 5 -8.75 21.37 -4.70
N GLU A 6 -9.55 21.41 -5.77
CA GLU A 6 -10.36 20.27 -6.22
C GLU A 6 -9.52 19.19 -6.90
N LEU A 7 -8.43 19.56 -7.57
CA LEU A 7 -7.57 18.60 -8.28
C LEU A 7 -6.59 17.89 -7.36
N PHE A 8 -6.04 18.59 -6.37
CA PHE A 8 -5.02 18.06 -5.47
C PHE A 8 -5.55 16.88 -4.65
N GLY A 9 -4.91 15.71 -4.82
CA GLY A 9 -5.29 14.50 -4.08
C GLY A 9 -6.62 13.87 -4.52
N SER A 10 -7.22 14.33 -5.63
CA SER A 10 -8.50 13.80 -6.15
C SER A 10 -8.41 12.33 -6.56
N MET A 11 -7.25 11.89 -7.05
CA MET A 11 -6.98 10.50 -7.44
C MET A 11 -6.35 9.67 -6.32
N VAL A 12 -6.54 10.07 -5.05
CA VAL A 12 -5.98 9.40 -3.87
C VAL A 12 -7.09 9.05 -2.88
N PHE A 13 -7.14 7.80 -2.44
CA PHE A 13 -8.04 7.33 -1.39
C PHE A 13 -7.51 7.77 -0.01
N ASN A 14 -7.54 9.08 0.22
CA ASN A 14 -6.95 9.77 1.38
C ASN A 14 -7.88 9.76 2.62
N ASP A 15 -7.42 10.34 3.73
CA ASP A 15 -8.19 10.40 5.00
C ASP A 15 -9.59 11.03 4.84
N ALA A 16 -9.72 12.08 4.02
CA ALA A 16 -11.01 12.74 3.81
C ALA A 16 -11.99 11.83 3.08
N VAL A 17 -11.53 11.17 2.00
CA VAL A 17 -12.32 10.18 1.26
C VAL A 17 -12.70 9.00 2.15
N MET A 18 -11.75 8.49 2.94
CA MET A 18 -11.99 7.41 3.89
C MET A 18 -13.03 7.79 4.94
N ARG A 19 -12.95 9.00 5.50
CA ARG A 19 -13.89 9.49 6.51
C ARG A 19 -15.31 9.66 5.95
N GLU A 20 -15.43 10.08 4.69
CA GLU A 20 -16.71 10.27 4.03
C GLU A 20 -17.38 8.94 3.68
N ARG A 21 -16.59 7.96 3.22
CA ARG A 21 -17.12 6.72 2.62
C ARG A 21 -17.18 5.53 3.56
N LEU A 22 -16.30 5.45 4.55
CA LEU A 22 -16.27 4.31 5.47
C LEU A 22 -17.30 4.50 6.59
N PRO A 23 -17.92 3.41 7.06
CA PRO A 23 -18.64 3.42 8.32
C PRO A 23 -17.77 3.96 9.45
N LYS A 24 -18.38 4.72 10.37
CA LYS A 24 -17.66 5.41 11.46
C LYS A 24 -16.74 4.47 12.25
N GLU A 25 -17.20 3.27 12.58
CA GLU A 25 -16.43 2.28 13.33
C GLU A 25 -15.24 1.74 12.52
N SER A 26 -15.44 1.42 11.24
CA SER A 26 -14.38 0.95 10.34
C SER A 26 -13.32 2.03 10.12
N TYR A 27 -13.72 3.29 9.95
CA TYR A 27 -12.79 4.42 9.85
C TYR A 27 -11.97 4.61 11.13
N GLN A 28 -12.61 4.57 12.30
CA GLN A 28 -11.92 4.69 13.58
C GLN A 28 -10.94 3.53 13.81
N SER A 29 -11.34 2.30 13.48
CA SER A 29 -10.47 1.13 13.58
C SER A 29 -9.27 1.24 12.63
N LEU A 30 -9.49 1.64 11.36
CA LEU A 30 -8.41 1.85 10.40
C LEU A 30 -7.44 2.96 10.85
N ARG A 31 -7.95 4.07 11.38
CA ARG A 31 -7.09 5.14 11.93
C ARG A 31 -6.24 4.65 13.09
N ARG A 32 -6.82 3.84 13.96
CA ARG A 32 -6.09 3.22 15.07
C ARG A 32 -4.96 2.32 14.57
N THR A 33 -5.21 1.49 13.54
CA THR A 33 -4.18 0.70 12.86
C THR A 33 -3.00 1.55 12.39
N VAL A 34 -3.27 2.72 11.79
CA VAL A 34 -2.23 3.62 11.27
C VAL A 34 -1.45 4.34 12.39
N GLU A 35 -2.16 4.81 13.43
CA GLU A 35 -1.58 5.61 14.50
C GLU A 35 -0.82 4.78 15.55
N GLU A 36 -1.42 3.66 15.96
CA GLU A 36 -0.91 2.79 17.02
C GLU A 36 -0.11 1.60 16.47
N SER A 37 0.02 1.47 15.15
CA SER A 37 0.72 0.35 14.48
C SER A 37 0.18 -1.03 14.90
N VAL A 38 -1.12 -1.12 15.16
CA VAL A 38 -1.81 -2.38 15.49
C VAL A 38 -2.25 -3.13 14.24
N PRO A 39 -2.40 -4.47 14.27
CA PRO A 39 -2.87 -5.23 13.12
C PRO A 39 -4.22 -4.73 12.57
N LEU A 40 -4.39 -4.77 11.25
CA LEU A 40 -5.66 -4.47 10.60
C LEU A 40 -6.66 -5.61 10.85
N ASP A 41 -7.83 -5.26 11.37
CA ASP A 41 -8.93 -6.22 11.55
C ASP A 41 -9.42 -6.75 10.18
N PRO A 42 -9.49 -8.07 9.97
CA PRO A 42 -9.98 -8.65 8.71
C PRO A 42 -11.39 -8.20 8.29
N GLU A 43 -12.29 -7.96 9.24
CA GLU A 43 -13.64 -7.46 8.94
C GLU A 43 -13.58 -6.03 8.42
N VAL A 44 -12.77 -5.19 9.08
CA VAL A 44 -12.51 -3.81 8.64
C VAL A 44 -11.83 -3.81 7.27
N ALA A 45 -10.89 -4.72 7.02
CA ALA A 45 -10.24 -4.86 5.72
C ALA A 45 -11.24 -5.16 4.59
N ASN A 46 -12.25 -5.99 4.85
CA ASN A 46 -13.29 -6.27 3.86
C ASN A 46 -14.16 -5.05 3.55
N VAL A 47 -14.53 -4.27 4.58
CA VAL A 47 -15.29 -3.02 4.41
C VAL A 47 -14.45 -2.01 3.62
N VAL A 48 -13.19 -1.82 4.00
CA VAL A 48 -12.26 -0.91 3.32
C VAL A 48 -12.06 -1.32 1.87
N ALA A 49 -11.86 -2.62 1.60
CA ALA A 49 -11.73 -3.11 0.23
C ALA A 49 -12.97 -2.81 -0.61
N ALA A 50 -14.17 -3.06 -0.09
CA ALA A 50 -15.41 -2.78 -0.80
C ALA A 50 -15.55 -1.28 -1.14
N CYS A 51 -15.31 -0.40 -0.17
CA CYS A 51 -15.35 1.05 -0.37
C CYS A 51 -14.26 1.54 -1.33
N MET A 52 -13.04 1.02 -1.22
CA MET A 52 -11.91 1.36 -2.08
C MET A 52 -12.16 0.94 -3.53
N LYS A 53 -12.72 -0.26 -3.77
CA LYS A 53 -13.16 -0.70 -5.10
C LYS A 53 -14.23 0.23 -5.67
N ALA A 54 -15.29 0.51 -4.90
CA ALA A 54 -16.38 1.37 -5.38
C ALA A 54 -15.86 2.75 -5.77
N TRP A 55 -15.04 3.36 -4.90
CA TRP A 55 -14.38 4.63 -5.18
C TRP A 55 -13.50 4.54 -6.44
N ALA A 56 -12.72 3.48 -6.60
CA ALA A 56 -11.84 3.32 -7.76
C ALA A 56 -12.62 3.23 -9.08
N ILE A 57 -13.72 2.47 -9.10
CA ILE A 57 -14.59 2.31 -10.27
C ILE A 57 -15.26 3.64 -10.63
N GLU A 58 -15.72 4.41 -9.64
CA GLU A 58 -16.30 5.74 -9.87
C GLU A 58 -15.31 6.69 -10.56
N HIS A 59 -14.01 6.48 -10.36
CA HIS A 59 -12.92 7.23 -10.99
C HIS A 59 -12.38 6.55 -12.26
N GLY A 60 -13.11 5.57 -12.80
CA GLY A 60 -12.79 4.91 -14.07
C GLY A 60 -11.74 3.81 -13.99
N ALA A 61 -11.35 3.37 -12.78
CA ALA A 61 -10.41 2.27 -12.65
C ALA A 61 -11.04 0.94 -13.09
N THR A 62 -10.28 0.17 -13.86
CA THR A 62 -10.68 -1.16 -14.38
C THR A 62 -9.87 -2.30 -13.76
N HIS A 63 -8.68 -1.97 -13.25
CA HIS A 63 -7.74 -2.91 -12.65
C HIS A 63 -7.33 -2.42 -11.25
N PHE A 64 -6.74 -3.31 -10.48
CA PHE A 64 -5.96 -2.97 -9.29
C PHE A 64 -4.59 -3.63 -9.35
N THR A 65 -3.64 -3.11 -8.57
CA THR A 65 -2.31 -3.68 -8.45
C THR A 65 -1.76 -3.47 -7.05
N HIS A 66 -1.03 -4.46 -6.55
CA HIS A 66 -0.12 -4.27 -5.42
C HIS A 66 1.12 -3.55 -5.93
N TRP A 67 1.26 -2.30 -5.50
CA TRP A 67 2.31 -1.39 -5.94
C TRP A 67 3.47 -1.43 -4.94
N PHE A 68 4.63 -1.93 -5.37
CA PHE A 68 5.81 -2.04 -4.52
C PHE A 68 7.12 -1.85 -5.29
N GLN A 69 8.19 -1.52 -4.56
CA GLN A 69 9.53 -1.38 -5.13
C GLN A 69 10.43 -2.54 -4.68
N PRO A 70 10.61 -3.58 -5.53
CA PRO A 70 11.51 -4.69 -5.23
C PRO A 70 12.99 -4.25 -5.15
N MET A 71 13.81 -5.12 -4.59
CA MET A 71 15.27 -4.91 -4.49
C MET A 71 15.99 -4.79 -5.85
N THR A 72 15.33 -5.17 -6.95
CA THR A 72 15.84 -5.03 -8.33
C THR A 72 15.81 -3.59 -8.86
N GLY A 73 15.22 -2.64 -8.10
CA GLY A 73 15.36 -1.19 -8.35
C GLY A 73 14.25 -0.54 -9.17
N ILE A 74 13.50 -1.31 -9.97
CA ILE A 74 12.36 -0.83 -10.75
C ILE A 74 11.07 -1.20 -10.02
N THR A 75 10.07 -0.30 -10.03
CA THR A 75 8.74 -0.58 -9.48
C THR A 75 8.13 -1.82 -10.13
N ALA A 76 7.59 -2.71 -9.30
CA ALA A 76 6.84 -3.86 -9.77
C ALA A 76 5.34 -3.57 -9.64
N GLU A 77 4.62 -3.87 -10.72
CA GLU A 77 3.17 -3.79 -10.78
C GLU A 77 2.67 -5.06 -11.47
N LYS A 78 1.75 -5.78 -10.81
CA LYS A 78 0.97 -6.85 -11.44
C LYS A 78 -0.47 -6.38 -11.48
N HIS A 79 -1.00 -6.15 -12.67
CA HIS A 79 -2.35 -5.64 -12.84
C HIS A 79 -3.33 -6.80 -12.85
N ASP A 80 -4.21 -6.81 -11.85
CA ASP A 80 -5.30 -7.76 -11.71
C ASP A 80 -6.62 -7.04 -12.01
N SER A 81 -7.46 -7.66 -12.82
CA SER A 81 -8.74 -7.05 -13.20
C SER A 81 -9.71 -7.08 -12.01
N PHE A 82 -10.56 -6.05 -11.89
CA PHE A 82 -11.69 -6.15 -10.97
C PHE A 82 -12.70 -7.20 -11.42
N ILE A 83 -12.73 -7.58 -12.70
CA ILE A 83 -13.72 -8.51 -13.23
C ILE A 83 -13.23 -9.96 -13.21
N SER A 84 -14.11 -10.86 -12.76
CA SER A 84 -13.91 -12.31 -12.77
C SER A 84 -15.05 -12.96 -13.58
N PRO A 85 -14.75 -13.58 -14.73
CA PRO A 85 -15.76 -14.21 -15.57
C PRO A 85 -16.30 -15.47 -14.90
N GLN A 86 -17.61 -15.63 -14.92
CA GLN A 86 -18.30 -16.78 -14.36
C GLN A 86 -18.57 -17.86 -15.42
N PRO A 87 -18.74 -19.14 -15.01
CA PRO A 87 -19.03 -20.24 -15.94
C PRO A 87 -20.31 -20.05 -16.78
N ASP A 88 -21.26 -19.24 -16.28
CA ASP A 88 -22.51 -18.91 -16.95
C ASP A 88 -22.39 -17.75 -17.97
N GLY A 89 -21.19 -17.20 -18.16
CA GLY A 89 -20.92 -16.07 -19.05
C GLY A 89 -21.20 -14.70 -18.43
N SER A 90 -21.65 -14.64 -17.18
CA SER A 90 -21.76 -13.40 -16.43
C SER A 90 -20.39 -12.96 -15.87
N VAL A 91 -20.32 -11.75 -15.32
CA VAL A 91 -19.10 -11.21 -14.72
C VAL A 91 -19.43 -10.72 -13.33
N ILE A 92 -18.59 -11.07 -12.35
CA ILE A 92 -18.64 -10.50 -11.01
C ILE A 92 -17.41 -9.64 -10.76
N MET A 93 -17.55 -8.64 -9.89
CA MET A 93 -16.44 -7.77 -9.52
C MET A 93 -15.77 -8.25 -8.22
N GLU A 94 -14.55 -8.77 -8.33
CA GLU A 94 -13.75 -9.29 -7.23
C GLU A 94 -12.72 -8.28 -6.74
N PHE A 95 -12.87 -7.87 -5.47
CA PHE A 95 -11.84 -7.21 -4.68
C PHE A 95 -12.28 -7.34 -3.22
N SER A 96 -11.47 -7.97 -2.38
CA SER A 96 -11.81 -8.30 -1.00
C SER A 96 -10.70 -7.91 -0.05
N GLY A 97 -11.00 -7.90 1.26
CA GLY A 97 -10.02 -7.61 2.30
C GLY A 97 -8.83 -8.56 2.28
N LYS A 98 -8.98 -9.77 1.73
CA LYS A 98 -7.86 -10.70 1.52
C LYS A 98 -6.78 -10.08 0.63
N ALA A 99 -7.17 -9.38 -0.44
CA ALA A 99 -6.23 -8.67 -1.30
C ALA A 99 -5.51 -7.53 -0.57
N LEU A 100 -6.09 -6.94 0.47
CA LEU A 100 -5.41 -5.93 1.29
C LEU A 100 -4.45 -6.55 2.33
N VAL A 101 -4.90 -7.59 3.03
CA VAL A 101 -4.15 -8.20 4.15
C VAL A 101 -2.99 -9.08 3.67
N LYS A 102 -3.24 -9.89 2.62
CA LYS A 102 -2.25 -10.83 2.10
C LYS A 102 -2.53 -11.14 0.62
N GLY A 103 -1.80 -10.47 -0.27
CA GLY A 103 -1.70 -10.89 -1.66
C GLY A 103 -0.67 -12.00 -1.83
N GLU A 104 -0.94 -12.92 -2.76
CA GLU A 104 -0.02 -14.01 -3.12
C GLU A 104 0.42 -13.85 -4.59
N PRO A 105 1.17 -12.78 -4.94
CA PRO A 105 1.70 -12.67 -6.29
C PRO A 105 2.74 -13.78 -6.52
N ASP A 106 2.72 -14.35 -7.73
CA ASP A 106 3.79 -15.25 -8.15
C ASP A 106 5.12 -14.48 -8.15
N ALA A 107 6.09 -14.99 -7.39
CA ALA A 107 7.40 -14.38 -7.22
C ALA A 107 8.53 -15.21 -7.86
N SER A 108 8.17 -16.19 -8.69
CA SER A 108 9.10 -17.06 -9.42
C SER A 108 10.11 -16.29 -10.30
N SER A 109 9.75 -15.08 -10.73
CA SER A 109 10.55 -14.20 -11.59
C SER A 109 11.60 -13.35 -10.85
N PHE A 110 11.63 -13.35 -9.51
CA PHE A 110 12.61 -12.60 -8.72
C PHE A 110 13.93 -13.37 -8.51
N PRO A 111 15.04 -12.70 -8.16
CA PRO A 111 16.36 -13.32 -8.05
C PRO A 111 16.32 -14.57 -7.16
N SER A 112 16.86 -15.68 -7.65
CA SER A 112 16.81 -17.03 -7.04
C SER A 112 15.45 -17.76 -7.04
N GLY A 113 14.38 -17.20 -7.59
CA GLY A 113 13.04 -17.81 -7.64
C GLY A 113 12.99 -19.13 -8.43
N GLY A 114 13.70 -19.21 -9.56
CA GLY A 114 13.78 -20.44 -10.37
C GLY A 114 14.65 -21.57 -9.79
N LEU A 115 15.40 -21.31 -8.70
CA LEU A 115 16.27 -22.30 -8.05
C LEU A 115 15.65 -22.91 -6.79
N ARG A 116 14.50 -22.37 -6.32
CA ARG A 116 13.80 -22.83 -5.12
C ARG A 116 12.64 -23.75 -5.50
N ALA A 117 12.19 -24.59 -4.57
CA ALA A 117 10.95 -25.33 -4.77
C ALA A 117 9.81 -24.32 -5.03
N THR A 118 8.87 -24.64 -5.93
CA THR A 118 7.83 -23.70 -6.41
C THR A 118 6.98 -23.08 -5.29
N PHE A 119 6.90 -23.70 -4.11
CA PHE A 119 6.21 -23.13 -2.96
C PHE A 119 7.05 -22.09 -2.19
N GLU A 120 8.39 -22.24 -2.17
CA GLU A 120 9.34 -21.33 -1.51
C GLU A 120 9.71 -20.13 -2.38
N ALA A 121 9.46 -20.23 -3.67
CA ALA A 121 9.58 -19.14 -4.63
C ALA A 121 8.38 -18.17 -4.59
N ARG A 122 7.43 -18.34 -3.66
CA ARG A 122 6.28 -17.44 -3.48
C ARG A 122 6.66 -16.22 -2.66
N GLY A 123 6.12 -15.08 -3.06
CA GLY A 123 6.21 -13.82 -2.33
C GLY A 123 4.84 -13.41 -1.82
N TYR A 124 4.83 -12.60 -0.78
CA TYR A 124 3.63 -12.14 -0.13
C TYR A 124 3.61 -10.63 -0.08
N THR A 125 2.49 -10.04 -0.51
CA THR A 125 2.24 -8.61 -0.40
C THR A 125 1.31 -8.32 0.77
N ALA A 126 1.60 -7.26 1.51
CA ALA A 126 0.74 -6.74 2.56
C ALA A 126 0.56 -5.24 2.35
N TRP A 127 -0.69 -4.76 2.33
CA TRP A 127 -0.97 -3.33 2.24
C TRP A 127 -0.40 -2.59 3.44
N ASP A 128 0.29 -1.47 3.17
CA ASP A 128 0.69 -0.52 4.20
C ASP A 128 -0.31 0.65 4.23
N PRO A 129 -1.22 0.70 5.23
CA PRO A 129 -2.24 1.74 5.32
C PRO A 129 -1.67 3.12 5.69
N THR A 130 -0.38 3.24 6.01
CA THR A 130 0.29 4.55 6.18
C THR A 130 0.54 5.24 4.83
N SER A 131 0.47 4.49 3.72
CA SER A 131 0.57 4.99 2.35
C SER A 131 -0.78 4.85 1.65
N TYR A 132 -1.40 5.97 1.27
CA TYR A 132 -2.74 5.94 0.66
C TYR A 132 -2.73 5.24 -0.70
N ALA A 133 -3.77 4.44 -0.96
CA ALA A 133 -4.04 3.93 -2.29
C ALA A 133 -4.37 5.08 -3.24
N PHE A 134 -4.02 4.92 -4.52
CA PHE A 134 -4.21 5.96 -5.53
C PHE A 134 -4.55 5.35 -6.88
N ILE A 135 -5.06 6.15 -7.79
CA ILE A 135 -5.34 5.71 -9.16
C ILE A 135 -4.31 6.31 -10.10
N LYS A 136 -3.73 5.45 -10.93
CA LYS A 136 -2.83 5.82 -12.02
C LYS A 136 -3.21 5.02 -13.25
N ASP A 137 -3.36 5.68 -14.40
CA ASP A 137 -3.65 5.03 -15.69
C ASP A 137 -4.80 4.01 -15.62
N ASN A 138 -5.94 4.41 -15.01
CA ASN A 138 -7.13 3.57 -14.78
C ASN A 138 -6.89 2.31 -13.93
N THR A 139 -5.86 2.31 -13.09
CA THR A 139 -5.52 1.21 -12.18
C THR A 139 -5.46 1.72 -10.75
N LEU A 140 -6.14 1.01 -9.83
CA LEU A 140 -6.02 1.23 -8.39
C LEU A 140 -4.68 0.66 -7.90
N CYS A 141 -3.74 1.52 -7.55
CA CYS A 141 -2.46 1.17 -6.98
C CYS A 141 -2.56 1.11 -5.44
N ILE A 142 -2.26 -0.06 -4.87
CA ILE A 142 -2.29 -0.33 -3.44
C ILE A 142 -0.85 -0.43 -2.93
N PRO A 143 -0.32 0.54 -2.18
CA PRO A 143 1.06 0.52 -1.71
C PRO A 143 1.33 -0.66 -0.77
N THR A 144 2.19 -1.59 -1.15
CA THR A 144 2.42 -2.81 -0.37
C THR A 144 3.87 -3.00 0.05
N ALA A 145 4.05 -3.66 1.19
CA ALA A 145 5.28 -4.33 1.54
C ALA A 145 5.34 -5.72 0.87
N PHE A 146 6.52 -6.19 0.48
CA PHE A 146 6.75 -7.47 -0.18
C PHE A 146 7.83 -8.30 0.53
N CYS A 147 7.47 -9.52 0.91
CA CYS A 147 8.36 -10.43 1.63
C CYS A 147 8.35 -11.85 1.04
N SER A 148 9.41 -12.61 1.32
CA SER A 148 9.52 -14.02 0.94
C SER A 148 8.67 -14.90 1.85
N TYR A 149 8.53 -16.18 1.48
CA TYR A 149 7.96 -17.20 2.36
C TYR A 149 8.67 -17.33 3.72
N SER A 150 9.99 -17.12 3.76
CA SER A 150 10.79 -17.13 5.00
C SER A 150 10.70 -15.82 5.80
N GLY A 151 9.95 -14.82 5.33
CA GLY A 151 9.81 -13.51 5.98
C GLY A 151 10.95 -12.54 5.70
N GLU A 152 11.82 -12.86 4.74
CA GLU A 152 12.86 -11.94 4.27
C GLU A 152 12.22 -10.79 3.50
N ALA A 153 12.70 -9.57 3.72
CA ALA A 153 12.24 -8.42 2.96
C ALA A 153 12.76 -8.53 1.51
N LEU A 154 11.85 -8.50 0.55
CA LEU A 154 12.15 -8.52 -0.89
C LEU A 154 11.89 -7.15 -1.56
N ASP A 155 11.61 -6.12 -0.75
CA ASP A 155 11.38 -4.75 -1.16
C ASP A 155 12.31 -3.75 -0.47
N LYS A 156 12.22 -2.49 -0.90
CA LYS A 156 12.84 -1.35 -0.23
C LYS A 156 12.00 -0.76 0.89
N LYS A 157 10.68 -0.99 0.88
CA LYS A 157 9.74 -0.38 1.83
C LYS A 157 9.87 -0.97 3.23
N THR A 158 10.00 -2.30 3.36
CA THR A 158 10.12 -2.97 4.66
C THR A 158 11.38 -2.53 5.41
N PRO A 159 12.59 -2.50 4.80
CA PRO A 159 13.77 -1.97 5.48
C PRO A 159 13.65 -0.49 5.88
N LEU A 160 13.01 0.34 5.04
CA LEU A 160 12.77 1.74 5.34
C LEU A 160 11.87 1.91 6.57
N LEU A 161 10.73 1.22 6.62
CA LEU A 161 9.81 1.28 7.76
C LEU A 161 10.49 0.81 9.06
N ARG A 162 11.28 -0.26 8.99
CA ARG A 162 12.06 -0.76 10.15
C ARG A 162 13.11 0.26 10.61
N SER A 163 13.77 0.95 9.68
CA SER A 163 14.73 2.02 9.97
C SER A 163 14.05 3.21 10.66
N MET A 164 12.88 3.63 10.18
CA MET A 164 12.10 4.70 10.80
C MET A 164 11.70 4.35 12.23
N GLU A 165 11.29 3.10 12.48
CA GLU A 165 10.94 2.64 13.82
C GLU A 165 12.15 2.58 14.77
N ALA A 166 13.31 2.13 14.26
CA ALA A 166 14.55 2.14 15.03
C ALA A 166 14.93 3.58 15.43
N LEU A 167 14.84 4.53 14.50
CA LEU A 167 15.07 5.95 14.78
C LEU A 167 14.08 6.52 15.79
N ASN A 168 12.78 6.19 15.65
CA ASN A 168 11.73 6.59 16.57
C ASN A 168 12.07 6.19 18.02
N LYS A 169 12.40 4.91 18.23
CA LYS A 169 12.74 4.37 19.56
C LYS A 169 13.94 5.09 20.18
N GLU A 170 15.02 5.24 19.42
CA GLU A 170 16.25 5.84 19.96
C GLU A 170 16.10 7.36 20.15
N ALA A 171 15.35 8.05 19.29
CA ALA A 171 15.05 9.47 19.47
C ALA A 171 14.21 9.71 20.74
N LEU A 172 13.18 8.90 20.99
CA LEU A 172 12.39 8.98 22.22
C LEU A 172 13.24 8.71 23.47
N ARG A 173 14.19 7.77 23.40
CA ARG A 173 15.14 7.51 24.50
C ARG A 173 15.94 8.76 24.88
N ILE A 174 16.41 9.49 23.88
CA ILE A 174 17.19 10.72 24.07
C ILE A 174 16.30 11.87 24.56
N LEU A 175 15.11 12.06 23.98
CA LEU A 175 14.15 13.10 24.40
C LEU A 175 13.80 13.01 25.89
N ARG A 176 13.65 11.79 26.42
CA ARG A 176 13.42 11.54 27.85
C ARG A 176 14.54 12.06 28.74
N LEU A 177 15.80 12.05 28.28
CA LEU A 177 16.93 12.59 29.03
C LEU A 177 16.88 14.12 29.13
N PHE A 178 16.20 14.78 28.19
CA PHE A 178 15.97 16.23 28.20
C PHE A 178 14.65 16.63 28.88
N GLY A 179 13.98 15.69 29.58
CA GLY A 179 12.75 15.96 30.32
C GLY A 179 11.47 15.93 29.48
N VAL A 180 11.55 15.57 28.20
CA VAL A 180 10.36 15.39 27.34
C VAL A 180 9.83 13.98 27.53
N THR A 181 8.73 13.84 28.28
CA THR A 181 8.15 12.54 28.68
C THR A 181 6.78 12.25 28.08
N ASP A 182 6.12 13.27 27.54
CA ASP A 182 4.81 13.23 26.89
C ASP A 182 4.89 12.85 25.40
N ALA A 183 6.06 12.99 24.77
CA ALA A 183 6.28 12.56 23.39
C ALA A 183 6.16 11.03 23.26
N THR A 184 5.25 10.59 22.38
CA THR A 184 4.97 9.16 22.13
C THR A 184 5.56 8.64 20.83
N ARG A 185 5.86 9.52 19.87
CA ARG A 185 6.40 9.16 18.55
C ARG A 185 7.23 10.30 17.96
N VAL A 186 8.33 9.95 17.30
CA VAL A 186 9.15 10.83 16.48
C VAL A 186 9.00 10.40 15.03
N VAL A 187 8.67 11.34 14.14
CA VAL A 187 8.46 11.08 12.71
C VAL A 187 9.58 11.74 11.91
N SER A 188 10.22 10.96 11.04
CA SER A 188 11.19 11.47 10.07
C SER A 188 10.46 12.12 8.88
N SER A 189 10.89 13.31 8.47
CA SER A 189 10.47 13.94 7.22
C SER A 189 11.59 13.86 6.18
N VAL A 190 11.21 13.79 4.90
CA VAL A 190 12.13 13.80 3.77
C VAL A 190 11.62 14.75 2.70
N GLY A 191 12.47 15.68 2.26
CA GLY A 191 12.24 16.53 1.09
C GLY A 191 13.19 16.09 -0.02
N ALA A 192 12.69 15.24 -0.93
CA ALA A 192 13.51 14.74 -2.04
C ALA A 192 13.56 15.79 -3.16
N GLU A 193 14.75 16.00 -3.71
CA GLU A 193 14.97 16.78 -4.92
C GLU A 193 15.28 15.82 -6.07
N GLN A 194 14.64 16.02 -7.22
CA GLN A 194 14.75 15.12 -8.37
C GLN A 194 15.40 15.85 -9.54
N GLU A 195 16.55 15.35 -9.97
CA GLU A 195 17.23 15.77 -11.19
C GLU A 195 17.00 14.75 -12.31
N TYR A 196 16.84 15.23 -13.54
CA TYR A 196 16.72 14.39 -14.73
C TYR A 196 17.19 15.17 -15.98
N PHE A 197 17.67 14.43 -16.98
CA PHE A 197 17.98 14.96 -18.30
C PHE A 197 16.84 14.60 -19.26
N LEU A 198 16.54 15.51 -20.18
CA LEU A 198 15.66 15.25 -21.31
C LEU A 198 16.51 15.20 -22.58
N ILE A 199 16.36 14.15 -23.34
CA ILE A 199 16.92 14.01 -24.70
C ILE A 199 15.75 13.88 -25.66
N ASP A 200 15.94 14.31 -26.90
CA ASP A 200 14.96 14.03 -27.94
C ASP A 200 14.83 12.52 -28.15
N LYS A 201 13.65 12.08 -28.58
CA LYS A 201 13.39 10.66 -28.81
C LYS A 201 13.98 10.20 -30.15
N GLU A 202 14.18 11.11 -31.10
CA GLU A 202 14.68 10.86 -32.46
C GLU A 202 16.22 10.85 -32.56
#